data_AF-A0A7J0AC63-F1
#
_entry.id   AF-A0A7J0AC63-F1
#
_cell.length_a   1.000
_cell.length_b   1.000
_cell.length_c   1.000
_cell.angle_alpha   90.00
_cell.angle_beta   90.00
_cell.angle_gamma   90.00
#
_symmetry.space_group_name_H-M   'P 1'
#
loop_
_entity.id
_entity.type
_entity.pdbx_description
1 polymer ?
#
loop_
_entity_poly.entity_id
_entity_poly.type
_entity_poly.pdbx_seq_one_letter_code
_entity_poly.pdbx_strand_id
1 'polypeptide(L)'
;MIFSEFYEPPFWTDGVFIWSNNGNMSLMANQLSERSDSILQRTCEILNGTEKPQKVPALEYRGPDILLNGSVFLTVRGLGTLTGAFGLSLDAANKVQDEFGAWVIQKLKGL
;
A
#
# COMPACT_ATOMS: atom_id res chain seq x y z
N MET A 1 3.37 -12.67 12.70
CA MET A 1 3.95 -11.56 11.95
C MET A 1 2.92 -10.46 11.91
N ILE A 2 3.26 -9.28 12.39
CA ILE A 2 2.42 -8.07 12.21
C ILE A 2 2.83 -7.39 10.91
N PHE A 3 1.91 -6.72 10.21
CA PHE A 3 2.22 -6.20 8.88
C PHE A 3 3.42 -5.24 8.85
N SER A 4 3.67 -4.50 9.94
CA SER A 4 4.77 -3.55 10.05
C SER A 4 6.16 -4.20 10.10
N GLU A 5 6.25 -5.50 10.41
CA GLU A 5 7.51 -6.27 10.30
C GLU A 5 7.85 -6.57 8.84
N PHE A 6 6.85 -6.63 7.96
CA PHE A 6 7.04 -6.89 6.54
C PHE A 6 7.09 -5.58 5.72
N TYR A 7 6.17 -4.65 5.96
CA TYR A 7 6.08 -3.35 5.29
C TYR A 7 6.69 -2.24 6.16
N GLU A 8 8.01 -2.17 6.21
CA GLU A 8 8.73 -1.21 7.07
C GLU A 8 8.75 0.20 6.47
N PRO A 9 8.34 1.26 7.20
CA PRO A 9 8.57 2.64 6.78
C PRO A 9 10.06 3.05 6.91
N PRO A 10 10.52 4.11 6.23
CA PRO A 10 9.77 4.94 5.30
C PRO A 10 9.53 4.23 3.96
N PHE A 11 8.38 4.55 3.36
CA PHE A 11 8.01 4.11 2.02
C PHE A 11 8.57 5.06 0.96
N TRP A 12 8.92 4.51 -0.19
CA TRP A 12 9.42 5.24 -1.35
C TRP A 12 8.84 4.69 -2.65
N THR A 13 8.91 5.45 -3.74
CA THR A 13 8.34 5.04 -5.03
C THR A 13 9.37 5.14 -6.15
N ASP A 14 9.22 4.28 -7.17
CA ASP A 14 9.95 4.33 -8.44
C ASP A 14 9.08 4.82 -9.60
N GLY A 15 7.88 5.36 -9.31
CA GLY A 15 6.92 5.85 -10.30
C GLY A 15 5.83 4.84 -10.69
N VAL A 16 6.02 3.55 -10.39
CA VAL A 16 5.02 2.49 -10.66
C VAL A 16 4.61 1.77 -9.39
N PHE A 17 5.59 1.54 -8.51
CA PHE A 17 5.44 0.84 -7.26
C PHE A 17 5.73 1.74 -6.07
N ILE A 18 5.17 1.37 -4.93
CA ILE A 18 5.63 1.83 -3.62
C ILE A 18 6.33 0.65 -2.95
N TRP A 19 7.51 0.92 -2.43
CA TRP A 19 8.40 -0.02 -1.75
C TRP A 19 8.54 0.39 -0.28
N SER A 20 8.69 -0.61 0.58
CA SER A 20 9.08 -0.40 1.97
C SER A 20 10.60 -0.21 2.10
N ASN A 21 11.04 0.28 3.26
CA ASN A 21 12.45 0.50 3.60
C ASN A 21 13.28 -0.79 3.50
N ASN A 22 12.70 -1.92 3.90
CA ASN A 22 13.32 -3.23 3.83
C ASN A 22 13.22 -3.91 2.44
N GLY A 23 12.81 -3.16 1.40
CA GLY A 23 12.83 -3.61 0.01
C GLY A 23 11.65 -4.47 -0.43
N ASN A 24 10.58 -4.57 0.38
CA ASN A 24 9.37 -5.28 -0.03
C ASN A 24 8.48 -4.38 -0.90
N MET A 25 8.04 -4.93 -2.03
CA MET A 25 7.03 -4.28 -2.87
C MET A 25 5.72 -4.20 -2.09
N SER A 26 5.27 -2.98 -1.82
CA SER A 26 4.15 -2.69 -0.94
C SER A 26 2.86 -2.42 -1.69
N LEU A 27 2.89 -1.50 -2.65
CA LEU A 27 1.72 -1.11 -3.45
C LEU A 27 2.09 -0.99 -4.94
N MET A 28 1.12 -1.19 -5.82
CA MET A 28 1.24 -0.95 -7.26
C MET A 28 0.10 -0.03 -7.72
N ALA A 29 0.39 0.97 -8.56
CA ALA A 29 -0.65 1.73 -9.26
C ALA A 29 -1.31 0.89 -10.37
N ASN A 30 -2.64 0.87 -10.43
CA ASN A 30 -3.38 0.13 -11.47
C ASN A 30 -3.73 0.97 -12.71
N GLN A 31 -3.82 2.30 -12.56
CA GLN A 31 -4.11 3.21 -13.66
C GLN A 31 -2.92 4.15 -13.84
N LEU A 32 -1.94 3.68 -14.61
CA LEU A 32 -0.79 4.50 -14.97
C LEU A 32 -1.25 5.66 -15.86
N SER A 33 -0.87 6.86 -15.46
CA SER A 33 -1.10 8.11 -16.18
C SER A 33 0.16 8.96 -16.05
N GLU A 34 0.25 10.06 -16.80
CA GLU A 34 1.36 11.02 -16.68
C GLU A 34 1.53 11.59 -15.25
N ARG A 35 0.52 11.43 -14.39
CA ARG A 35 0.54 11.89 -13.00
C ARG A 35 0.88 10.80 -11.98
N SER A 36 1.08 9.55 -12.41
CA SER A 36 1.29 8.42 -11.49
C SER A 36 2.44 8.63 -10.54
N ASP A 37 3.58 9.12 -11.01
CA ASP A 37 4.75 9.44 -10.17
C ASP A 37 4.37 10.43 -9.05
N SER A 38 3.72 11.54 -9.40
CA SER A 38 3.30 12.54 -8.42
C SER A 38 2.27 12.02 -7.41
N ILE A 39 1.37 11.14 -7.86
CA ILE A 39 0.34 10.55 -7.00
C ILE A 39 1.00 9.57 -6.02
N LEU A 40 1.87 8.69 -6.49
CA LEU A 40 2.56 7.71 -5.66
C LEU A 40 3.55 8.38 -4.71
N GLN A 41 4.25 9.41 -5.15
CA GLN A 41 5.14 10.21 -4.30
C GLN A 41 4.36 10.82 -3.14
N ARG A 42 3.21 11.45 -3.44
CA ARG A 42 2.33 12.00 -2.40
C ARG A 42 1.74 10.93 -1.49
N THR A 43 1.40 9.76 -2.03
CA THR A 43 1.00 8.60 -1.21
C THR A 43 2.12 8.24 -0.22
N CYS A 44 3.37 8.11 -0.67
CA CYS A 44 4.51 7.84 0.23
C CYS A 44 4.65 8.91 1.32
N GLU A 45 4.54 10.19 0.98
CA GLU A 45 4.62 11.29 1.95
C GLU A 45 3.53 11.21 3.03
N ILE A 46 2.31 10.85 2.65
CA ILE A 46 1.20 10.63 3.60
C ILE A 46 1.46 9.40 4.47
N LEU A 47 1.91 8.27 3.88
CA LEU A 47 2.22 7.05 4.62
C LEU A 47 3.36 7.25 5.62
N ASN A 48 4.35 8.07 5.25
CA ASN A 48 5.49 8.44 6.09
C ASN A 48 5.16 9.56 7.10
N GLY A 49 3.98 10.16 7.01
CA GLY A 49 3.54 11.23 7.90
C GLY A 49 4.19 12.59 7.66
N THR A 50 4.87 12.78 6.52
CA THR A 50 5.44 14.07 6.10
C THR A 50 4.41 14.97 5.43
N GLU A 51 3.34 14.38 4.89
CA GLU A 51 2.15 15.09 4.42
C GLU A 51 0.87 14.59 5.12
N LYS A 52 -0.20 15.39 5.02
CA LYS A 52 -1.54 15.00 5.42
C LYS A 52 -2.48 15.03 4.22
N PRO A 53 -3.48 14.13 4.15
CA PRO A 53 -4.49 14.20 3.11
C PRO A 53 -5.27 15.51 3.22
N GLN A 54 -5.41 16.24 2.11
CA GLN A 54 -6.14 17.51 2.06
C GLN A 54 -7.66 17.34 2.13
N LYS A 55 -8.15 16.17 1.74
CA LYS A 55 -9.57 15.79 1.77
C LYS A 55 -9.66 14.30 2.06
N VAL A 56 -10.76 13.89 2.68
CA VAL A 56 -11.05 12.47 2.89
C VAL A 56 -11.46 11.89 1.52
N PRO A 57 -10.65 11.01 0.90
CA PRO A 57 -11.02 10.38 -0.35
C PRO A 57 -12.03 9.25 -0.11
N ALA A 58 -12.90 9.01 -1.09
CA ALA A 58 -13.80 7.86 -1.08
C ALA A 58 -13.01 6.59 -1.41
N LEU A 59 -12.28 6.10 -0.40
CA LEU A 59 -11.49 4.87 -0.47
C LEU A 59 -12.25 3.70 0.15
N GLU A 60 -12.15 2.56 -0.53
CA GLU A 60 -12.67 1.27 -0.09
C GLU A 60 -11.56 0.21 -0.20
N TYR A 61 -11.51 -0.72 0.76
CA TYR A 61 -10.64 -1.88 0.68
C TYR A 61 -11.43 -3.09 0.17
N ARG A 62 -10.95 -3.72 -0.89
CA ARG A 62 -11.41 -5.03 -1.39
C ARG A 62 -10.18 -5.87 -1.69
N GLY A 63 -9.65 -6.50 -0.64
CA GLY A 63 -8.33 -7.14 -0.67
C GLY A 63 -8.09 -8.02 -1.91
N PRO A 64 -6.93 -7.85 -2.59
CA PRO A 64 -5.80 -7.00 -2.22
C PRO A 64 -5.90 -5.54 -2.72
N ASP A 65 -7.05 -5.13 -3.27
CA ASP A 65 -7.21 -3.85 -3.95
C ASP A 65 -7.73 -2.74 -3.03
N ILE A 66 -7.22 -1.53 -3.26
CA ILE A 66 -7.72 -0.27 -2.71
C ILE A 66 -8.38 0.48 -3.87
N LEU A 67 -9.67 0.75 -3.72
CA LEU A 67 -10.47 1.44 -4.73
C LEU A 67 -10.57 2.92 -4.37
N LEU A 68 -10.47 3.80 -5.38
CA LEU A 68 -10.78 5.22 -5.30
C LEU A 68 -12.00 5.49 -6.17
N ASN A 69 -13.08 5.98 -5.55
CA ASN A 69 -14.36 6.22 -6.25
C ASN A 69 -14.86 4.97 -7.01
N GLY A 70 -14.69 3.78 -6.43
CA GLY A 70 -15.12 2.51 -7.02
C GLY A 70 -14.22 1.95 -8.12
N SER A 71 -13.14 2.64 -8.51
CA SER A 71 -12.14 2.13 -9.47
C SER A 71 -10.89 1.68 -8.73
N VAL A 72 -10.25 0.59 -9.19
CA VAL A 72 -9.00 0.11 -8.58
C VAL A 72 -7.92 1.18 -8.73
N PHE A 73 -7.41 1.65 -7.59
CA PHE A 73 -6.40 2.70 -7.51
C PHE A 73 -5.03 2.09 -7.21
N LEU A 74 -4.95 1.32 -6.13
CA LEU A 74 -3.72 0.64 -5.70
C LEU A 74 -4.01 -0.84 -5.44
N THR A 75 -3.03 -1.70 -5.64
CA THR A 75 -3.07 -3.11 -5.20
C THR A 75 -1.96 -3.35 -4.19
N VAL A 76 -2.28 -4.02 -3.08
CA VAL A 76 -1.29 -4.48 -2.09
C VAL A 76 -0.47 -5.63 -2.67
N ARG A 77 0.86 -5.50 -2.58
CA ARG A 77 1.85 -6.45 -3.15
C ARG A 77 2.63 -7.16 -2.06
N GLY A 78 3.50 -8.09 -2.44
CA GLY A 78 4.35 -8.83 -1.49
C GLY A 78 3.87 -10.25 -1.13
N LEU A 79 2.71 -10.69 -1.63
CA LEU A 79 2.17 -12.03 -1.37
C LEU A 79 3.19 -13.16 -1.65
N GLY A 80 3.88 -13.09 -2.79
CA GLY A 80 4.89 -14.10 -3.17
C GLY A 80 6.09 -14.14 -2.22
N THR A 81 6.50 -13.00 -1.67
CA THR A 81 7.58 -12.95 -0.67
C THR A 81 7.10 -13.50 0.67
N LEU A 82 5.87 -13.16 1.08
CA LEU A 82 5.25 -13.65 2.33
C LEU A 82 5.12 -15.18 2.33
N THR A 83 4.64 -15.77 1.25
CA THR A 83 4.45 -17.23 1.16
C THR A 83 5.74 -17.97 0.83
N GLY A 84 6.63 -17.36 0.05
CA GLY A 84 7.91 -17.96 -0.36
C GLY A 84 9.01 -17.79 0.68
N ALA A 85 9.52 -16.56 0.85
CA ALA A 85 10.68 -16.28 1.68
C ALA A 85 10.38 -16.36 3.18
N PHE A 86 9.17 -15.94 3.59
CA PHE A 86 8.75 -15.98 4.99
C PHE A 86 7.95 -17.26 5.34
N GLY A 87 7.65 -18.11 4.35
CA GLY A 87 7.02 -19.42 4.56
C GLY A 87 5.61 -19.35 5.16
N LEU A 88 4.91 -18.22 5.04
CA LEU A 88 3.55 -18.08 5.58
C LEU A 88 2.56 -18.91 4.76
N SER A 89 1.53 -19.43 5.43
CA SER A 89 0.36 -19.95 4.73
C SER A 89 -0.33 -18.83 3.95
N LEU A 90 -1.10 -19.19 2.93
CA LEU A 90 -1.86 -18.22 2.12
C LEU A 90 -2.79 -17.36 3.00
N ASP A 91 -3.48 -17.98 3.96
CA ASP A 91 -4.38 -17.26 4.88
C ASP A 91 -3.63 -16.27 5.77
N ALA A 92 -2.46 -16.65 6.30
CA ALA A 92 -1.64 -15.77 7.12
C ALA A 92 -1.07 -14.61 6.29
N ALA A 93 -0.64 -14.89 5.05
CA ALA A 93 -0.12 -13.88 4.14
C ALA A 93 -1.22 -12.88 3.72
N ASN A 94 -2.42 -13.37 3.39
CA ASN A 94 -3.58 -12.52 3.10
C ASN A 94 -3.94 -11.64 4.29
N LYS A 95 -3.94 -12.18 5.51
CA LYS A 95 -4.19 -11.41 6.73
C LYS A 95 -3.18 -10.26 6.90
N VAL A 96 -1.90 -10.52 6.65
CA VAL A 96 -0.85 -9.49 6.69
C VAL A 96 -1.11 -8.39 5.63
N GLN A 97 -1.49 -8.77 4.41
CA GLN A 97 -1.84 -7.80 3.37
C GLN A 97 -3.09 -6.99 3.71
N ASP A 98 -4.11 -7.63 4.30
CA ASP A 98 -5.37 -6.99 4.69
C ASP A 98 -5.17 -5.98 5.83
N GLU A 99 -4.37 -6.33 6.82
CA GLU A 99 -4.01 -5.41 7.90
C GLU A 99 -3.24 -4.19 7.36
N PHE A 100 -2.31 -4.41 6.43
CA PHE A 100 -1.59 -3.32 5.76
C PHE A 100 -2.51 -2.45 4.90
N GLY A 101 -3.38 -3.06 4.09
CA GLY A 101 -4.33 -2.34 3.23
C GLY A 101 -5.30 -1.47 4.04
N ALA A 102 -5.79 -2.00 5.18
CA ALA A 102 -6.61 -1.24 6.11
C ALA A 102 -5.86 -0.05 6.71
N TRP A 103 -4.60 -0.23 7.11
CA TRP A 103 -3.75 0.84 7.63
C TRP A 103 -3.47 1.92 6.57
N VAL A 104 -3.17 1.54 5.33
CA VAL A 104 -2.97 2.49 4.22
C VAL A 104 -4.21 3.35 4.02
N ILE A 105 -5.40 2.77 4.04
CA ILE A 105 -6.65 3.53 3.89
C ILE A 105 -6.88 4.49 5.06
N GLN A 106 -6.58 4.08 6.29
CA GLN A 106 -6.65 4.99 7.44
C GLN A 106 -5.74 6.20 7.24
N LYS A 107 -4.47 5.98 6.87
CA LYS A 107 -3.52 7.06 6.58
C LYS A 107 -4.00 7.99 5.48
N LEU A 108 -4.49 7.45 4.36
CA LEU A 108 -4.98 8.24 3.23
C LEU A 108 -6.29 8.98 3.53
N LYS A 109 -7.07 8.53 4.52
CA LYS A 109 -8.25 9.24 5.04
C LYS A 109 -7.89 10.25 6.15
N GLY A 110 -6.66 10.23 6.66
CA GLY A 110 -6.21 11.09 7.75
C GLY A 110 -6.69 10.63 9.12
N LEU A 111 -6.91 9.32 9.29
CA LEU A 111 -7.34 8.64 10.51
C LEU A 111 -6.16 8.01 11.26
#